data_AF-A0A9W7HM22-F1
#
_entry.id   AF-A0A9W7HM22-F1
#
_cell.length_a   1.000
_cell.length_b   1.000
_cell.length_c   1.000
_cell.angle_alpha   90.00
_cell.angle_beta   90.00
_cell.angle_gamma   90.00
#
_symmetry.space_group_name_H-M   'P 1'
#
loop_
_entity.id
_entity.type
_entity.pdbx_description
1 polymer ?
#
loop_
_entity_poly.entity_id
_entity_poly.type
_entity_poly.pdbx_seq_one_letter_code
_entity_poly.pdbx_strand_id
1 'polypeptide(L)'
;MTWHEDSRKNDGRMRHPTDSLAWKSFNSLYPEFSSDPRNIRLGLASDGFNPFRTLSVTHSTCPVIVIPYNLPPWICMKQSYFILSLLIFGPKGPGNNIDVYLQPLVAELHELWEVGVETFDAATSQTFQLRAVLMWNINDFPAYANLSGWSTREEYDCPCCGYNTASKWLKHSRKFCYMCHRRWLDSNHRFRTDNHSFDGTEEHRSVHSPPSGSNILRQLERLNGTEYGP
;
A
#
# COMPACT_ATOMS: atom_id res chain seq x y z
N MET A 1 -20.25 7.04 -11.32
CA MET A 1 -19.25 6.46 -10.40
C MET A 1 -19.35 7.12 -9.02
N THR A 2 -20.55 7.18 -8.44
CA THR A 2 -20.86 7.94 -7.21
C THR A 2 -21.56 7.09 -6.15
N TRP A 3 -21.60 5.77 -6.34
CA TRP A 3 -22.36 4.84 -5.48
C TRP A 3 -22.00 4.97 -3.99
N HIS A 4 -20.72 5.22 -3.70
CA HIS A 4 -20.20 5.34 -2.32
C HIS A 4 -20.87 6.47 -1.52
N GLU A 5 -21.38 7.49 -2.20
CA GLU A 5 -22.11 8.62 -1.64
C GLU A 5 -23.63 8.39 -1.73
N ASP A 6 -24.15 8.13 -2.92
CA ASP A 6 -25.59 8.20 -3.19
C ASP A 6 -26.40 7.00 -2.68
N SER A 7 -25.79 5.81 -2.70
CA SER A 7 -26.51 4.53 -2.58
C SER A 7 -25.92 3.60 -1.53
N ARG A 8 -24.91 4.06 -0.80
CA ARG A 8 -24.26 3.28 0.25
C ARG A 8 -25.13 3.20 1.50
N LYS A 9 -25.25 2.00 2.06
CA LYS A 9 -25.87 1.79 3.37
C LYS A 9 -24.89 2.12 4.50
N ASN A 10 -25.18 3.16 5.26
CA ASN A 10 -24.37 3.59 6.41
C ASN A 10 -25.00 3.14 7.74
N ASP A 11 -24.80 1.89 8.12
CA ASP A 11 -25.33 1.30 9.38
C ASP A 11 -24.22 0.92 10.38
N GLY A 12 -23.03 1.50 10.21
CA GLY A 12 -21.87 1.23 11.06
C GLY A 12 -21.13 -0.08 10.78
N ARG A 13 -21.60 -0.93 9.84
CA ARG A 13 -20.89 -2.15 9.46
C ARG A 13 -19.96 -1.92 8.27
N MET A 14 -18.77 -2.51 8.33
CA MET A 14 -17.81 -2.47 7.22
C MET A 14 -18.22 -3.44 6.13
N ARG A 15 -18.53 -2.93 4.93
CA ARG A 15 -18.90 -3.73 3.74
C ARG A 15 -18.08 -3.39 2.52
N HIS A 16 -17.53 -2.19 2.50
CA HIS A 16 -16.78 -1.66 1.38
C HIS A 16 -15.65 -0.77 1.92
N PRO A 17 -14.53 -0.59 1.20
CA PRO A 17 -13.43 0.24 1.68
C PRO A 17 -13.80 1.67 2.07
N THR A 18 -14.89 2.21 1.54
CA THR A 18 -15.48 3.51 1.94
C THR A 18 -15.95 3.56 3.41
N ASP A 19 -16.24 2.41 4.02
CA ASP A 19 -16.62 2.33 5.44
C ASP A 19 -15.39 2.39 6.37
N SER A 20 -14.18 2.25 5.81
CA SER A 20 -12.93 2.21 6.57
C SER A 20 -12.60 3.55 7.23
N LEU A 21 -11.80 3.48 8.29
CA LEU A 21 -11.24 4.67 8.91
C LEU A 21 -10.31 5.41 7.95
N ALA A 22 -9.56 4.71 7.10
CA ALA A 22 -8.67 5.31 6.12
C ALA A 22 -9.42 6.24 5.14
N TRP A 23 -10.57 5.80 4.63
CA TRP A 23 -11.41 6.63 3.75
C TRP A 23 -11.95 7.86 4.46
N LYS A 24 -12.43 7.70 5.70
CA LYS A 24 -12.96 8.81 6.51
C LYS A 24 -11.86 9.82 6.85
N SER A 25 -10.70 9.35 7.30
CA SER A 25 -9.54 10.18 7.58
C SER A 25 -9.07 10.93 6.33
N PHE A 26 -9.02 10.27 5.18
CA PHE A 26 -8.71 10.91 3.91
C PHE A 26 -9.71 12.02 3.57
N ASN A 27 -11.01 11.75 3.71
CA ASN A 27 -12.04 12.76 3.44
C ASN A 27 -11.93 13.98 4.37
N SER A 28 -11.56 13.77 5.64
CA SER A 28 -11.33 14.85 6.59
C SER A 28 -10.07 15.67 6.27
N LEU A 29 -9.03 15.03 5.73
CA LEU A 29 -7.78 15.70 5.34
C LEU A 29 -7.91 16.47 4.02
N TYR A 30 -8.72 15.97 3.09
CA TYR A 30 -8.88 16.53 1.74
C TYR A 30 -10.36 16.81 1.43
N PRO A 31 -10.99 17.80 2.08
CA PRO A 31 -12.40 18.12 1.90
C PRO A 31 -12.71 18.59 0.47
N GLU A 32 -11.81 19.35 -0.17
CA GLU A 32 -12.00 19.83 -1.55
C GLU A 32 -12.02 18.68 -2.57
N PHE A 33 -11.20 17.64 -2.36
CA PHE A 33 -11.27 16.44 -3.19
C PHE A 33 -12.57 15.68 -2.93
N SER A 34 -12.96 15.60 -1.66
CA SER A 34 -14.07 14.74 -1.23
C SER A 34 -15.44 15.35 -1.46
N SER A 35 -15.53 16.67 -1.64
CA SER A 35 -16.78 17.38 -1.92
C SER A 35 -17.38 17.02 -3.27
N ASP A 36 -16.57 16.57 -4.24
CA ASP A 36 -17.09 16.00 -5.49
C ASP A 36 -17.08 14.46 -5.40
N PRO A 37 -18.25 13.80 -5.28
CA PRO A 37 -18.33 12.35 -5.16
C PRO A 37 -17.92 11.62 -6.44
N ARG A 38 -17.78 12.33 -7.57
CA ARG A 38 -17.31 11.78 -8.85
C ARG A 38 -15.79 11.58 -8.88
N ASN A 39 -15.04 12.21 -7.97
CA ASN A 39 -13.60 11.98 -7.83
C ASN A 39 -13.31 10.54 -7.39
N ILE A 40 -12.29 9.94 -8.01
CA ILE A 40 -12.07 8.49 -7.95
C ILE A 40 -11.04 8.11 -6.90
N ARG A 41 -11.37 7.08 -6.12
CA ARG A 41 -10.44 6.47 -5.17
C ARG A 41 -10.02 5.11 -5.72
N LEU A 42 -8.71 4.94 -5.89
CA LEU A 42 -8.09 3.82 -6.56
C LEU A 42 -7.37 2.93 -5.54
N GLY A 43 -7.39 1.63 -5.78
CA GLY A 43 -6.42 0.68 -5.23
C GLY A 43 -5.48 0.20 -6.32
N LEU A 44 -4.24 -0.11 -5.96
CA LEU A 44 -3.27 -0.70 -6.88
C LEU A 44 -2.90 -2.09 -6.39
N ALA A 45 -3.12 -3.11 -7.21
CA ALA A 45 -2.72 -4.49 -6.91
C ALA A 45 -1.57 -4.91 -7.84
N SER A 46 -0.55 -5.56 -7.27
CA SER A 46 0.52 -6.14 -8.06
C SER A 46 1.17 -7.31 -7.32
N ASP A 47 1.44 -8.38 -8.07
CA ASP A 47 2.13 -9.58 -7.59
C ASP A 47 2.76 -10.33 -8.78
N GLY A 48 3.86 -11.04 -8.54
CA GLY A 48 4.51 -11.86 -9.56
C GLY A 48 3.93 -13.27 -9.61
N PHE A 49 3.50 -13.73 -10.79
CA PHE A 49 3.05 -15.11 -10.97
C PHE A 49 3.68 -15.77 -12.21
N ASN A 50 3.70 -17.10 -12.24
CA ASN A 50 4.13 -17.87 -13.41
C ASN A 50 2.91 -18.44 -14.16
N PRO A 51 2.58 -17.94 -15.37
CA PRO A 51 1.41 -18.40 -16.14
C PRO A 51 1.56 -19.82 -16.70
N PHE A 52 2.78 -20.36 -16.81
CA PHE A 52 3.04 -21.61 -17.52
C PHE A 52 2.92 -22.86 -16.66
N ARG A 53 2.61 -22.71 -15.36
CA ARG A 53 2.39 -23.81 -14.38
C ARG A 53 3.54 -24.83 -14.30
N THR A 54 4.69 -24.53 -14.90
CA THR A 54 5.93 -25.26 -14.71
C THR A 54 6.42 -24.94 -13.30
N LEU A 55 6.88 -25.93 -12.53
CA LEU A 55 7.56 -25.73 -11.23
C LEU A 55 8.94 -25.03 -11.38
N SER A 56 9.14 -24.35 -12.51
CA SER A 56 10.35 -23.66 -12.93
C SER A 56 10.15 -22.15 -12.78
N VAL A 57 11.18 -21.45 -12.33
CA VAL A 57 11.23 -19.97 -12.21
C VAL A 57 11.71 -19.31 -13.51
N THR A 58 11.57 -19.97 -14.66
CA THR A 58 12.05 -19.46 -15.96
C THR A 58 11.24 -18.29 -16.50
N HIS A 59 10.09 -17.98 -15.91
CA HIS A 59 9.25 -16.88 -16.33
C HIS A 59 8.47 -16.30 -15.16
N SER A 60 8.31 -14.98 -15.16
CA SER A 60 7.47 -14.22 -14.25
C SER A 60 6.63 -13.22 -15.04
N THR A 61 5.37 -13.11 -14.67
CA THR A 61 4.44 -12.10 -15.13
C THR A 61 3.98 -11.29 -13.92
N CYS A 62 4.14 -9.97 -13.97
CA CYS A 62 3.76 -9.05 -12.91
C CYS A 62 2.72 -8.07 -13.47
N PRO A 63 1.42 -8.31 -13.28
CA PRO A 63 0.38 -7.35 -13.61
C PRO A 63 0.37 -6.21 -12.58
N VAL A 64 0.08 -5.00 -13.06
CA VAL A 64 -0.28 -3.85 -12.22
C VAL A 64 -1.72 -3.52 -12.53
N ILE A 65 -2.59 -3.76 -11.55
CA ILE A 65 -4.03 -3.64 -11.68
C ILE A 65 -4.51 -2.47 -10.83
N VAL A 66 -5.24 -1.55 -11.45
CA VAL A 66 -5.88 -0.42 -10.79
C VAL A 66 -7.37 -0.72 -10.61
N ILE A 67 -7.88 -0.50 -9.40
CA ILE A 67 -9.23 -0.86 -8.98
C ILE A 67 -9.99 0.41 -8.55
N PRO A 68 -11.06 0.81 -9.25
CA PRO A 68 -11.88 1.96 -8.85
C PRO A 68 -12.88 1.58 -7.75
N TYR A 69 -12.65 2.06 -6.53
CA TYR A 69 -13.52 1.80 -5.38
C TYR A 69 -14.78 2.66 -5.33
N ASN A 70 -15.02 3.53 -6.30
CA ASN A 70 -16.27 4.28 -6.36
C ASN A 70 -17.48 3.41 -6.75
N LEU A 71 -17.23 2.17 -7.21
CA LEU A 71 -18.24 1.19 -7.61
C LEU A 71 -18.78 0.41 -6.41
N PRO A 72 -20.02 -0.11 -6.50
CA PRO A 72 -20.60 -0.95 -5.45
C PRO A 72 -19.83 -2.25 -5.21
N PRO A 73 -19.94 -2.87 -4.02
CA PRO A 73 -19.18 -4.05 -3.62
C PRO A 73 -19.40 -5.27 -4.52
N TRP A 74 -20.58 -5.40 -5.15
CA TRP A 74 -20.88 -6.47 -6.10
C TRP A 74 -20.30 -6.25 -7.51
N ILE A 75 -19.62 -5.11 -7.73
CA ILE A 75 -19.01 -4.74 -9.01
C ILE A 75 -17.52 -4.46 -8.86
N CYS A 76 -17.08 -3.72 -7.83
CA CYS A 76 -15.72 -3.18 -7.73
C CYS A 76 -14.61 -4.26 -7.75
N MET A 77 -14.92 -5.50 -7.34
CA MET A 77 -13.98 -6.63 -7.36
C MET A 77 -14.19 -7.60 -8.53
N LYS A 78 -15.04 -7.27 -9.51
CA LYS A 78 -15.21 -8.08 -10.72
C LYS A 78 -14.11 -7.74 -11.73
N GLN A 79 -13.55 -8.78 -12.34
CA GLN A 79 -12.47 -8.66 -13.33
C GLN A 79 -12.77 -7.67 -14.46
N SER A 80 -14.02 -7.58 -14.92
CA SER A 80 -14.43 -6.66 -15.98
C SER A 80 -14.33 -5.17 -15.62
N TYR A 81 -14.10 -4.85 -14.34
CA TYR A 81 -13.96 -3.48 -13.83
C TYR A 81 -12.54 -3.20 -13.31
N PHE A 82 -11.63 -4.16 -13.46
CA PHE A 82 -10.21 -3.94 -13.21
C PHE A 82 -9.57 -3.26 -14.41
N ILE A 83 -8.74 -2.25 -14.13
CA ILE A 83 -7.94 -1.58 -15.13
C ILE A 83 -6.56 -2.24 -15.09
N LEU A 84 -6.22 -3.02 -16.10
CA LEU A 84 -4.86 -3.53 -16.25
C LEU A 84 -3.97 -2.41 -16.81
N SER A 85 -3.27 -1.70 -15.92
CA SER A 85 -2.42 -0.57 -16.30
C SER A 85 -1.11 -1.03 -16.94
N LEU A 86 -0.49 -2.06 -16.38
CA LEU A 86 0.78 -2.60 -16.88
C LEU A 86 0.78 -4.12 -16.81
N LEU A 87 1.50 -4.74 -17.73
CA LEU A 87 1.76 -6.18 -17.73
C LEU A 87 3.24 -6.42 -18.00
N ILE A 88 4.01 -6.66 -16.94
CA ILE A 88 5.47 -6.76 -17.00
C ILE A 88 5.84 -8.23 -17.11
N PHE A 89 6.51 -8.60 -18.20
CA PHE A 89 6.95 -9.96 -18.46
C PHE A 89 8.48 -10.05 -18.44
N GLY A 90 9.01 -11.13 -17.89
CA GLY A 90 10.43 -11.38 -17.92
C GLY A 90 10.82 -12.79 -17.49
N PRO A 91 12.07 -13.19 -17.73
CA PRO A 91 12.60 -14.45 -17.20
C PRO A 91 12.60 -14.46 -15.66
N LYS A 92 12.60 -13.28 -15.03
CA LYS A 92 12.46 -13.05 -13.59
C LYS A 92 11.49 -11.89 -13.36
N GLY A 93 10.99 -11.78 -12.13
CA GLY A 93 10.20 -10.60 -11.72
C GLY A 93 11.02 -9.31 -11.82
N PRO A 94 10.36 -8.13 -11.89
CA PRO A 94 11.03 -6.85 -12.13
C PRO A 94 11.99 -6.44 -11.01
N GLY A 95 11.78 -6.94 -9.79
CA GLY A 95 12.61 -6.59 -8.63
C GLY A 95 12.63 -5.07 -8.42
N ASN A 96 13.81 -4.51 -8.21
CA ASN A 96 13.99 -3.07 -8.02
C ASN A 96 13.65 -2.24 -9.26
N ASN A 97 13.75 -2.81 -10.48
CA ASN A 97 13.49 -2.10 -11.73
C ASN A 97 11.98 -1.88 -11.99
N ILE A 98 11.11 -2.25 -11.04
CA ILE A 98 9.67 -2.04 -11.16
C ILE A 98 9.31 -0.55 -11.24
N ASP A 99 10.13 0.31 -10.64
CA ASP A 99 10.02 1.76 -10.66
C ASP A 99 10.05 2.35 -12.08
N VAL A 100 10.95 1.86 -12.94
CA VAL A 100 11.05 2.26 -14.35
C VAL A 100 9.75 1.95 -15.09
N TYR A 101 9.16 0.77 -14.85
CA TYR A 101 7.89 0.40 -15.48
C TYR A 101 6.70 1.19 -14.93
N LEU A 102 6.73 1.58 -13.65
CA LEU A 102 5.68 2.32 -12.98
C LEU A 102 5.70 3.82 -13.29
N GLN A 103 6.81 4.35 -13.79
CA GLN A 103 6.96 5.78 -14.10
C GLN A 103 5.78 6.41 -14.87
N PRO A 104 5.26 5.84 -15.99
CA PRO A 104 4.10 6.41 -16.67
C PRO A 104 2.84 6.42 -15.80
N LEU A 105 2.57 5.32 -15.08
CA LEU A 105 1.41 5.23 -14.19
C LEU A 105 1.50 6.26 -13.05
N VAL A 106 2.69 6.42 -12.47
CA VAL A 106 2.94 7.42 -11.41
C VAL A 106 2.74 8.83 -11.95
N ALA A 107 3.19 9.13 -13.17
CA ALA A 107 2.97 10.43 -13.81
C ALA A 107 1.48 10.73 -14.01
N GLU A 108 0.70 9.78 -14.53
CA GLU A 108 -0.76 9.92 -14.70
C GLU A 108 -1.48 10.08 -13.36
N LEU A 109 -1.08 9.32 -12.32
CA LEU A 109 -1.64 9.46 -10.98
C LEU A 109 -1.34 10.83 -10.37
N HIS A 110 -0.15 11.38 -10.61
CA HIS A 110 0.20 12.74 -10.19
C HIS A 110 -0.62 13.79 -10.93
N GLU A 111 -0.79 13.66 -12.25
CA GLU A 111 -1.64 14.57 -13.04
C GLU A 111 -3.09 14.54 -12.53
N LEU A 112 -3.65 13.36 -12.33
CA LEU A 112 -5.01 13.16 -11.79
C LEU A 112 -5.18 13.75 -10.38
N TRP A 113 -4.13 13.75 -9.57
CA TRP A 113 -4.17 14.28 -8.22
C TRP A 113 -4.04 15.81 -8.20
N GLU A 114 -3.02 16.36 -8.85
CA GLU A 114 -2.66 17.79 -8.77
C GLU A 114 -3.60 18.68 -9.61
N VAL A 115 -3.88 18.28 -10.86
CA VAL A 115 -4.66 19.08 -11.82
C VAL A 115 -6.02 18.44 -12.11
N GLY A 116 -6.06 17.12 -12.22
CA GLY A 116 -7.20 16.39 -12.73
C GLY A 116 -7.33 16.48 -14.26
N VAL A 117 -8.37 15.84 -14.81
CA VAL A 117 -8.67 15.82 -16.24
C VAL A 117 -10.11 16.22 -16.48
N GLU A 118 -10.35 17.08 -17.48
CA GLU A 118 -11.71 17.44 -17.89
C GLU A 118 -12.46 16.20 -18.36
N THR A 119 -13.57 15.87 -17.70
CA THR A 119 -14.33 14.65 -17.95
C THR A 119 -15.82 14.96 -18.06
N PHE A 120 -16.48 14.34 -19.03
CA PHE A 120 -17.93 14.45 -19.21
C PHE A 120 -18.67 13.40 -18.40
N ASP A 121 -19.57 13.81 -17.51
CA ASP A 121 -20.47 12.94 -16.78
C ASP A 121 -21.77 12.75 -17.57
N ALA A 122 -21.93 11.59 -18.18
CA ALA A 122 -23.12 11.25 -18.97
C ALA A 122 -24.42 11.20 -18.15
N ALA A 123 -24.36 10.94 -16.84
CA ALA A 123 -25.56 10.85 -16.01
C ALA A 123 -26.15 12.24 -15.72
N THR A 124 -25.30 13.24 -15.52
CA THR A 124 -25.70 14.62 -15.24
C THR A 124 -25.63 15.52 -16.48
N SER A 125 -25.04 15.04 -17.58
CA SER A 125 -24.74 15.81 -18.79
C SER A 125 -23.90 17.06 -18.51
N GLN A 126 -22.96 16.95 -17.58
CA GLN A 126 -22.08 18.04 -17.16
C GLN A 126 -20.62 17.64 -17.28
N THR A 127 -19.80 18.59 -17.71
CA THR A 127 -18.35 18.47 -17.64
C THR A 127 -17.88 18.85 -16.24
N PHE A 128 -16.89 18.12 -15.72
CA PHE A 128 -16.26 18.40 -14.44
C PHE A 128 -14.77 18.07 -14.47
N GLN A 129 -14.04 18.60 -13.50
CA GLN A 129 -12.63 18.29 -13.33
C GLN A 129 -12.50 16.99 -12.52
N LEU A 130 -12.23 15.88 -13.21
CA LEU A 130 -12.03 14.58 -12.57
C LEU A 130 -10.67 14.53 -11.90
N ARG A 131 -10.66 14.29 -10.59
CA ARG A 131 -9.45 13.95 -9.85
C ARG A 131 -9.48 12.51 -9.38
N ALA A 132 -8.30 11.93 -9.21
CA ALA A 132 -8.17 10.60 -8.63
C ALA A 132 -7.08 10.55 -7.55
N VAL A 133 -7.22 9.61 -6.62
CA VAL A 133 -6.23 9.34 -5.58
C VAL A 133 -5.99 7.85 -5.44
N LEU A 134 -4.73 7.46 -5.27
CA LEU A 134 -4.35 6.10 -4.90
C LEU A 134 -4.42 5.97 -3.37
N MET A 135 -5.34 5.14 -2.87
CA MET A 135 -5.61 5.00 -1.44
C MET A 135 -4.70 3.97 -0.76
N TRP A 136 -4.43 2.85 -1.44
CA TRP A 136 -3.61 1.76 -0.90
C TRP A 136 -3.16 0.80 -1.99
N ASN A 137 -2.16 -0.01 -1.63
CA ASN A 137 -1.65 -1.08 -2.47
C ASN A 137 -2.08 -2.45 -1.92
N ILE A 138 -2.34 -3.41 -2.80
CA ILE A 138 -2.66 -4.81 -2.50
C ILE A 138 -1.51 -5.66 -3.05
N ASN A 139 -0.69 -6.18 -2.14
CA ASN A 139 0.49 -6.97 -2.47
C ASN A 139 0.78 -7.93 -1.33
N ASP A 140 1.52 -9.00 -1.63
CA ASP A 140 2.19 -9.78 -0.62
C ASP A 140 3.47 -9.05 -0.15
N PHE A 141 4.16 -9.60 0.85
CA PHE A 141 5.33 -8.93 1.43
C PHE A 141 6.51 -8.80 0.44
N PRO A 142 6.86 -9.83 -0.35
CA PRO A 142 7.83 -9.67 -1.44
C PRO A 142 7.47 -8.59 -2.48
N ALA A 143 6.23 -8.52 -2.93
CA ALA A 143 5.80 -7.50 -3.89
C ALA A 143 5.77 -6.10 -3.26
N TYR A 144 5.42 -6.00 -1.97
CA TYR A 144 5.56 -4.75 -1.20
C TYR A 144 6.99 -4.22 -1.24
N ALA A 145 7.99 -5.10 -1.08
CA ALA A 145 9.40 -4.71 -1.11
C ALA A 145 9.77 -4.01 -2.42
N ASN A 146 9.36 -4.60 -3.55
CA ASN A 146 9.62 -4.05 -4.87
C ASN A 146 8.89 -2.72 -5.07
N LEU A 147 7.60 -2.65 -4.69
CA LEU A 147 6.77 -1.46 -4.92
C LEU A 147 7.13 -0.28 -4.02
N SER A 148 7.55 -0.53 -2.78
CA SER A 148 7.87 0.52 -1.81
C SER A 148 9.34 0.89 -1.78
N GLY A 149 10.22 0.06 -2.37
CA GLY A 149 11.66 0.14 -2.20
C GLY A 149 12.12 -0.20 -0.77
N TRP A 150 11.22 -0.66 0.10
CA TRP A 150 11.55 -1.03 1.48
C TRP A 150 12.16 -2.43 1.55
N SER A 151 13.20 -2.61 2.37
CA SER A 151 13.73 -3.95 2.64
C SER A 151 12.73 -4.76 3.45
N THR A 152 12.08 -5.74 2.81
CA THR A 152 11.28 -6.76 3.51
C THR A 152 12.09 -8.03 3.78
N ARG A 153 13.38 -7.87 4.09
CA ARG A 153 14.26 -8.96 4.46
C ARG A 153 15.19 -8.49 5.57
N GLU A 154 15.65 -9.47 6.34
CA GLU A 154 16.74 -9.33 7.31
C GLU A 154 16.40 -8.45 8.53
N GLU A 155 17.25 -7.48 8.84
CA GLU A 155 17.20 -6.74 10.11
C GLU A 155 16.06 -5.71 10.17
N TYR A 156 15.63 -5.16 9.03
CA TYR A 156 14.70 -4.02 8.93
C TYR A 156 13.37 -4.35 8.25
N ASP A 157 12.95 -5.61 8.34
CA ASP A 157 11.81 -6.17 7.61
C ASP A 157 10.46 -5.52 7.92
N CYS A 158 10.31 -4.87 9.08
CA CYS A 158 9.04 -4.27 9.48
C CYS A 158 8.92 -2.81 8.98
N PRO A 159 8.07 -2.53 7.97
CA PRO A 159 7.91 -1.16 7.46
C PRO A 159 7.31 -0.19 8.49
N CYS A 160 6.51 -0.70 9.43
CA CYS A 160 5.93 0.11 10.50
C CYS A 160 6.98 0.52 11.55
N CYS A 161 7.96 -0.33 11.82
CA CYS A 161 9.01 -0.06 12.79
C CYS A 161 10.20 0.67 12.15
N GLY A 162 10.43 0.48 10.86
CA GLY A 162 11.54 1.12 10.16
C GLY A 162 12.90 0.70 10.75
N TYR A 163 13.77 1.68 10.94
CA TYR A 163 15.05 1.50 11.66
C TYR A 163 14.90 1.10 13.12
N ASN A 164 13.71 1.26 13.71
CA ASN A 164 13.42 0.82 15.07
C ASN A 164 12.94 -0.64 15.14
N THR A 165 13.05 -1.38 14.04
CA THR A 165 12.82 -2.83 14.01
C THR A 165 13.80 -3.51 14.95
N ALA A 166 13.28 -4.13 16.01
CA ALA A 166 14.09 -4.92 16.91
C ALA A 166 14.21 -6.34 16.36
N SER A 167 15.25 -6.61 15.59
CA SER A 167 15.53 -7.95 15.10
C SER A 167 16.65 -8.62 15.92
N LYS A 168 16.64 -9.95 15.96
CA LYS A 168 17.68 -10.76 16.60
C LYS A 168 18.05 -11.91 15.67
N TRP A 169 19.32 -11.99 15.31
CA TRP A 169 19.84 -13.12 14.54
C TRP A 169 19.95 -14.37 15.41
N LEU A 170 19.24 -15.43 15.03
CA LEU A 170 19.31 -16.74 15.67
C LEU A 170 20.41 -17.57 15.01
N LYS A 171 21.57 -17.67 15.66
CA LYS A 171 22.79 -18.32 15.11
C LYS A 171 22.55 -19.74 14.56
N HIS A 172 21.73 -20.54 15.23
CA HIS A 172 21.52 -21.95 14.86
C HIS A 172 20.49 -22.15 13.74
N SER A 173 19.44 -21.31 13.68
CA SER A 173 18.44 -21.39 12.62
C SER A 173 18.81 -20.55 11.39
N ARG A 174 19.80 -19.66 11.51
CA ARG A 174 20.21 -18.70 10.48
C ARG A 174 19.04 -17.85 9.98
N LYS A 175 18.21 -17.39 10.93
CA LYS A 175 17.04 -16.54 10.67
C LYS A 175 17.03 -15.37 11.63
N PHE A 176 16.46 -14.25 11.18
CA PHE A 176 16.06 -13.17 12.07
C PHE A 176 14.76 -13.52 12.80
N CYS A 177 14.71 -13.17 14.08
CA CYS A 177 13.51 -13.17 14.90
C CYS A 177 13.18 -11.72 15.28
N TYR A 178 11.94 -11.30 15.07
CA TYR A 178 11.50 -9.95 15.39
C TYR A 178 10.97 -9.89 16.82
N MET A 179 11.66 -9.09 17.63
CA MET A 179 11.45 -8.91 19.05
C MET A 179 10.59 -7.67 19.31
N CYS A 180 10.41 -7.32 20.59
CA CYS A 180 9.70 -6.11 21.02
C CYS A 180 8.21 -6.07 20.64
N HIS A 181 7.60 -7.20 20.29
CA HIS A 181 6.15 -7.31 20.06
C HIS A 181 5.33 -6.88 21.29
N ARG A 182 5.90 -7.00 22.50
CA ARG A 182 5.28 -6.58 23.76
C ARG A 182 5.06 -5.07 23.87
N ARG A 183 5.70 -4.24 23.04
CA ARG A 183 5.50 -2.79 23.00
C ARG A 183 4.06 -2.41 22.62
N TRP A 184 3.41 -3.24 21.81
CA TRP A 184 2.05 -3.05 21.29
C TRP A 184 0.94 -3.42 22.28
N LEU A 185 1.31 -3.98 23.44
CA LEU A 185 0.37 -4.25 24.52
C LEU A 185 0.13 -2.99 25.36
N ASP A 186 -1.00 -2.90 26.06
CA ASP A 186 -1.25 -1.82 27.01
C ASP A 186 -0.11 -1.67 28.03
N SER A 187 0.21 -0.45 28.46
CA SER A 187 1.33 -0.18 29.37
C SER A 187 1.28 -1.00 30.66
N ASN A 188 0.07 -1.33 31.13
CA ASN A 188 -0.17 -2.09 32.36
C ASN A 188 -0.33 -3.60 32.11
N HIS A 189 -0.13 -4.06 30.87
CA HIS A 189 -0.34 -5.46 30.51
C HIS A 189 0.74 -6.35 31.15
N ARG A 190 0.32 -7.40 31.88
CA ARG A 190 1.21 -8.30 32.65
C ARG A 190 2.42 -8.85 31.88
N PHE A 191 2.26 -9.12 30.58
CA PHE A 191 3.35 -9.65 29.75
C PHE A 191 4.49 -8.66 29.54
N ARG A 192 4.27 -7.36 29.75
CA ARG A 192 5.32 -6.34 29.65
C ARG A 192 6.35 -6.47 30.77
N THR A 193 5.95 -6.92 31.95
CA THR A 193 6.86 -7.16 33.09
C THR A 193 7.27 -8.63 33.24
N ASP A 194 6.65 -9.54 32.48
CA ASP A 194 7.04 -10.96 32.45
C ASP A 194 8.35 -11.12 31.68
N ASN A 195 9.48 -10.95 32.37
CA ASN A 195 10.80 -11.19 31.78
C ASN A 195 11.12 -12.69 31.66
N HIS A 196 10.54 -13.52 32.52
CA HIS A 196 10.86 -14.93 32.66
C HIS A 196 10.32 -15.77 31.49
N SER A 197 9.08 -15.52 31.05
CA SER A 197 8.46 -16.27 29.94
C SER A 197 8.90 -15.78 28.56
N PHE A 198 9.61 -14.64 28.47
CA PHE A 198 9.97 -13.98 27.22
C PHE A 198 11.49 -13.89 27.03
N ASP A 199 12.03 -12.70 26.76
CA ASP A 199 13.41 -12.48 26.34
C ASP A 199 14.34 -12.04 27.47
N GLY A 200 13.94 -12.25 28.73
CA GLY A 200 14.72 -11.86 29.90
C GLY A 200 14.69 -10.37 30.19
N THR A 201 13.84 -9.59 29.52
CA THR A 201 13.71 -8.14 29.72
C THR A 201 12.31 -7.73 30.13
N GLU A 202 12.17 -6.59 30.79
CA GLU A 202 10.88 -5.91 30.94
C GLU A 202 10.72 -4.84 29.87
N GLU A 203 9.52 -4.68 29.34
CA GLU A 203 9.22 -3.80 28.20
C GLU A 203 8.38 -2.58 28.64
N HIS A 204 9.07 -1.51 29.01
CA HIS A 204 8.45 -0.24 29.45
C HIS A 204 8.33 0.81 28.34
N ARG A 205 8.87 0.55 27.13
CA ARG A 205 8.91 1.55 26.05
C ARG A 205 7.56 1.71 25.37
N SER A 206 7.20 2.92 24.97
CA SER A 206 5.97 3.14 24.20
C SER A 206 6.00 2.44 22.84
N VAL A 207 4.81 2.27 22.25
CA VAL A 207 4.65 1.87 20.85
C VAL A 207 5.42 2.85 19.97
N HIS A 208 6.15 2.33 18.99
CA HIS A 208 6.81 3.16 17.99
C HIS A 208 5.78 3.74 17.02
N SER A 209 5.82 5.04 16.75
CA SER A 209 5.02 5.65 15.70
C SER A 209 5.68 5.39 14.34
N PRO A 210 4.95 4.88 13.34
CA PRO A 210 5.50 4.71 11.99
C PRO A 210 6.16 6.00 11.48
N PRO A 211 7.24 5.89 10.68
CA PRO A 211 7.86 7.08 10.11
C PRO A 211 6.84 7.85 9.26
N SER A 212 6.78 9.17 9.44
CA SER A 212 5.93 10.02 8.60
C SER A 212 6.42 10.02 7.16
N GLY A 213 5.51 10.25 6.20
CA GLY A 213 5.87 10.39 4.79
C GLY A 213 6.95 11.46 4.57
N SER A 214 6.89 12.58 5.31
CA SER A 214 7.91 13.63 5.28
C SER A 214 9.28 13.19 5.79
N ASN A 215 9.34 12.28 6.76
CA ASN A 215 10.61 11.72 7.24
C ASN A 215 11.20 10.74 6.23
N ILE A 216 10.35 9.91 5.59
CA ILE A 216 10.76 9.00 4.52
C ILE A 216 11.27 9.80 3.33
N LEU A 217 10.54 10.82 2.88
CA LEU A 217 10.95 11.66 1.75
C LEU A 217 12.33 12.29 1.98
N ARG A 218 12.56 12.84 3.17
CA ARG A 218 13.87 13.42 3.54
C ARG A 218 15.00 12.38 3.57
N GLN A 219 14.68 11.12 3.89
CA GLN A 219 15.66 10.04 3.82
C GLN A 219 15.98 9.71 2.36
N LEU A 220 14.96 9.65 1.49
CA LEU A 220 15.12 9.40 0.06
C LEU A 220 15.91 10.51 -0.65
N GLU A 221 15.67 11.77 -0.30
CA GLU A 221 16.43 12.91 -0.85
C GLU A 221 17.95 12.81 -0.57
N ARG A 222 18.35 12.16 0.52
CA ARG A 222 19.76 11.91 0.84
C ARG A 222 20.39 10.80 -0.01
N LEU A 223 19.57 10.02 -0.70
CA LEU A 223 19.98 8.96 -1.63
C LEU A 223 20.11 9.46 -3.08
N ASN A 224 19.95 10.77 -3.35
CA ASN A 224 20.02 11.39 -4.69
C ASN A 224 21.39 11.31 -5.40
N GLY A 225 22.27 10.38 -5.00
CA GLY A 225 23.49 9.98 -5.71
C GLY A 225 23.54 8.49 -6.09
N THR A 226 22.45 7.73 -5.88
CA THR A 226 22.33 6.34 -6.33
C THR A 226 21.63 6.34 -7.68
N GLU A 227 22.37 6.05 -8.76
CA GLU A 227 21.78 5.77 -10.07
C GLU A 227 20.95 4.49 -9.95
N TYR A 228 19.63 4.62 -10.12
CA TYR A 228 18.72 3.48 -10.23
C TYR A 228 18.53 3.14 -11.70
N GLY A 229 19.18 2.06 -12.13
CA GLY A 229 19.13 1.52 -13.49
C GLY A 229 20.16 2.12 -14.48
N PRO A 230 20.60 1.36 -15.49
CA PRO A 230 21.36 1.87 -16.63
C PRO A 230 20.50 2.73 -17.57
#